data_AF-F6II47-F1
#
_entry.id   AF-F6II47-F1
#
_cell.length_a   1.000
_cell.length_b   1.000
_cell.length_c   1.000
_cell.angle_alpha   90.00
_cell.angle_beta   90.00
_cell.angle_gamma   90.00
#
_symmetry.space_group_name_H-M   'P 1'
#
loop_
_entity.id
_entity.type
_entity.pdbx_description
1 polymer ?
#
loop_
_entity_poly.entity_id
_entity_poly.type
_entity_poly.pdbx_seq_one_letter_code
_entity_poly.pdbx_strand_id
1 'polypeptide(L)'
;MNRQHIFPLALLAVPALLLASCKGEEPAPETSATATGEASEAAVTPVTVESWLEESAAKDLGGQTDSLQYARAEADLDGDGVDEVLAYVGGPMMCGTGGCNLVVLKRDGEGYRQVGDLSVVQLPVGVLSSKTNGWKDLAVSVSGGGRPGGIMRVPFDGKAYARNPTVSPAEPVDSIGKELIADKPLKPLKPGA
;
A
#
# COMPACT_ATOMS: atom_id res chain seq x y z
N MET A 1 52.28 -0.51 -27.64
CA MET A 1 53.23 -0.94 -26.58
C MET A 1 52.43 -1.52 -25.43
N ASN A 2 52.62 -2.82 -25.23
CA ASN A 2 51.95 -3.66 -24.23
C ASN A 2 52.28 -3.27 -22.79
N ARG A 3 51.32 -3.44 -21.88
CA ARG A 3 51.55 -4.30 -20.72
C ARG A 3 50.23 -4.77 -20.12
N GLN A 4 50.00 -6.07 -20.26
CA GLN A 4 48.96 -6.82 -19.56
C GLN A 4 49.50 -7.23 -18.19
N HIS A 5 48.65 -7.19 -17.16
CA HIS A 5 48.89 -7.94 -15.93
C HIS A 5 47.72 -8.88 -15.66
N ILE A 6 48.05 -10.15 -15.85
CA ILE A 6 47.35 -11.37 -15.52
C ILE A 6 47.35 -11.53 -14.00
N PHE A 7 46.20 -11.81 -13.39
CA PHE A 7 46.11 -12.35 -12.02
C PHE A 7 45.34 -13.67 -12.06
N PRO A 8 45.84 -14.73 -11.38
CA PRO A 8 45.37 -16.09 -11.61
C PRO A 8 44.11 -16.45 -10.79
N LEU A 9 43.28 -17.23 -11.46
CA LEU A 9 42.16 -18.02 -10.98
C LEU A 9 42.65 -19.13 -10.03
N ALA A 10 42.16 -19.16 -8.80
CA ALA A 10 42.32 -20.29 -7.89
C ALA A 10 40.96 -20.97 -7.66
N LEU A 11 40.74 -22.04 -8.41
CA LEU A 11 39.65 -23.00 -8.27
C LEU A 11 40.01 -23.96 -7.12
N LEU A 12 39.17 -24.07 -6.09
CA LEU A 12 39.24 -25.17 -5.12
C LEU A 12 37.90 -25.92 -5.14
N ALA A 13 37.91 -27.03 -5.86
CA ALA A 13 36.87 -28.06 -5.84
C ALA A 13 37.10 -28.98 -4.63
N VAL A 14 36.04 -29.33 -3.91
CA VAL A 14 36.04 -30.38 -2.88
C VAL A 14 34.94 -31.40 -3.23
N PRO A 15 35.20 -32.71 -3.11
CA PRO A 15 34.45 -33.75 -3.83
C PRO A 15 33.22 -34.23 -3.08
N ALA A 16 32.21 -34.64 -3.86
CA ALA A 16 31.09 -35.45 -3.40
C ALA A 16 31.55 -36.88 -3.06
N LEU A 17 31.17 -37.37 -1.87
CA LEU A 17 31.37 -38.76 -1.46
C LEU A 17 29.99 -39.42 -1.29
N LEU A 18 29.66 -40.33 -2.21
CA LEU A 18 28.49 -41.21 -2.16
C LEU A 18 28.89 -42.52 -1.47
N LEU A 19 28.09 -43.00 -0.53
CA LEU A 19 28.05 -44.39 -0.10
C LEU A 19 26.61 -44.88 -0.11
N ALA A 20 26.41 -45.99 -0.81
CA ALA A 20 25.16 -46.73 -0.95
C ALA A 20 24.91 -47.67 0.25
N SER A 21 23.65 -48.13 0.44
CA SER A 21 23.28 -49.57 0.45
C SER A 21 22.04 -49.93 1.33
N CYS A 22 21.03 -50.49 0.65
CA CYS A 22 20.12 -51.63 0.99
C CYS A 22 19.12 -51.67 2.17
N LYS A 23 17.83 -51.72 1.78
CA LYS A 23 16.88 -52.87 1.83
C LYS A 23 16.30 -53.37 3.18
N GLY A 24 14.95 -53.37 3.25
CA GLY A 24 14.08 -54.12 4.17
C GLY A 24 13.26 -53.18 5.07
N GLU A 25 11.97 -53.34 5.36
CA GLU A 25 10.96 -54.37 5.14
C GLU A 25 9.61 -53.66 5.46
N GLU A 26 8.55 -53.95 4.72
CA GLU A 26 7.21 -53.46 5.02
C GLU A 26 6.52 -54.40 6.02
N PRO A 27 5.78 -53.86 6.99
CA PRO A 27 4.47 -54.44 7.27
C PRO A 27 3.37 -53.36 7.31
N ALA A 28 2.27 -53.70 6.62
CA ALA A 28 0.98 -53.01 6.64
C ALA A 28 0.23 -53.26 7.98
N PRO A 29 -1.03 -52.82 8.12
CA PRO A 29 -1.50 -51.44 8.22
C PRO A 29 -2.25 -51.25 9.54
N GLU A 30 -1.89 -50.28 10.37
CA GLU A 30 -2.73 -49.89 11.50
C GLU A 30 -3.73 -48.83 11.06
N THR A 31 -4.96 -49.31 10.83
CA THR A 31 -6.16 -48.49 10.81
C THR A 31 -6.23 -47.69 12.12
N SER A 32 -6.08 -46.37 12.04
CA SER A 32 -6.48 -45.51 13.14
C SER A 32 -6.89 -44.14 12.61
N ALA A 33 -8.19 -43.92 12.70
CA ALA A 33 -8.87 -42.64 12.69
C ALA A 33 -8.53 -41.70 11.53
N THR A 34 -9.33 -41.82 10.46
CA THR A 34 -9.85 -40.63 9.78
C THR A 34 -10.51 -39.74 10.82
N ALA A 35 -9.73 -38.85 11.42
CA ALA A 35 -10.26 -37.59 11.93
C ALA A 35 -10.52 -36.74 10.69
N THR A 36 -11.72 -36.85 10.13
CA THR A 36 -12.33 -35.73 9.42
C THR A 36 -12.54 -34.64 10.47
N GLY A 37 -11.45 -33.96 10.82
CA GLY A 37 -11.55 -32.58 11.20
C GLY A 37 -11.94 -31.86 9.94
N GLU A 38 -13.23 -31.66 9.73
CA GLU A 38 -13.69 -30.37 9.25
C GLU A 38 -13.12 -29.37 10.26
N ALA A 39 -11.88 -28.95 9.99
CA ALA A 39 -11.43 -27.64 10.38
C ALA A 39 -12.46 -26.73 9.75
N SER A 40 -13.44 -26.34 10.57
CA SER A 40 -14.28 -25.18 10.34
C SER A 40 -13.29 -24.05 10.12
N GLU A 41 -12.99 -23.82 8.85
CA GLU A 41 -12.30 -22.67 8.35
C GLU A 41 -13.24 -21.53 8.70
N ALA A 42 -13.08 -20.99 9.92
CA ALA A 42 -13.81 -19.83 10.37
C ALA A 42 -13.56 -18.79 9.28
N ALA A 43 -14.56 -18.52 8.46
CA ALA A 43 -14.47 -17.56 7.39
C ALA A 43 -14.17 -16.21 8.04
N VAL A 44 -12.89 -15.86 8.06
CA VAL A 44 -12.43 -14.58 8.57
C VAL A 44 -12.96 -13.56 7.58
N THR A 45 -13.86 -12.69 8.04
CA THR A 45 -14.40 -11.66 7.17
C THR A 45 -13.28 -10.65 6.86
N PRO A 46 -13.03 -10.35 5.58
CA PRO A 46 -12.10 -9.29 5.21
C PRO A 46 -12.42 -7.97 5.92
N VAL A 47 -11.39 -7.29 6.41
CA VAL A 47 -11.50 -5.92 6.92
C VAL A 47 -11.97 -5.01 5.79
N THR A 48 -13.00 -4.20 6.05
CA THR A 48 -13.48 -3.20 5.10
C THR A 48 -12.65 -1.92 5.22
N VAL A 49 -12.59 -1.13 4.14
CA VAL A 49 -11.90 0.17 4.15
C VAL A 49 -12.49 1.08 5.23
N GLU A 50 -13.81 1.11 5.34
CA GLU A 50 -14.53 1.96 6.28
C GLU A 50 -14.20 1.56 7.73
N SER A 51 -14.19 0.26 8.05
CA SER A 51 -13.80 -0.23 9.38
C SER A 51 -12.34 0.08 9.71
N TRP A 52 -11.43 -0.05 8.74
CA TRP A 52 -10.03 0.33 8.90
C TRP A 52 -9.88 1.84 9.16
N LEU A 53 -10.60 2.68 8.41
CA LEU A 53 -10.58 4.15 8.58
C LEU A 53 -11.11 4.56 9.95
N GLU A 54 -12.22 3.96 10.40
CA GLU A 54 -12.79 4.22 11.72
C GLU A 54 -11.81 3.84 12.84
N GLU A 55 -11.21 2.65 12.75
CA GLU A 55 -10.25 2.18 13.76
C GLU A 55 -8.98 3.04 13.77
N SER A 56 -8.45 3.40 12.59
CA SER A 56 -7.28 4.27 12.47
C SER A 56 -7.56 5.65 13.06
N ALA A 57 -8.67 6.26 12.67
CA ALA A 57 -9.00 7.60 13.14
C ALA A 57 -9.37 7.64 14.63
N ALA A 58 -9.98 6.58 15.18
CA ALA A 58 -10.25 6.49 16.61
C ALA A 58 -8.96 6.52 17.44
N LYS A 59 -7.86 5.93 16.95
CA LYS A 59 -6.55 5.99 17.60
C LYS A 59 -5.98 7.41 17.60
N ASP A 60 -6.13 8.13 16.49
CA ASP A 60 -5.55 9.47 16.33
C ASP A 60 -6.38 10.58 16.98
N LEU A 61 -7.72 10.44 17.00
CA LEU A 61 -8.68 11.46 17.46
C LEU A 61 -9.28 11.17 18.84
N GLY A 62 -8.73 10.20 19.58
CA GLY A 62 -9.23 9.84 20.91
C GLY A 62 -10.67 9.30 20.91
N GLY A 63 -11.06 8.57 19.86
CA GLY A 63 -12.34 7.89 19.74
C GLY A 63 -13.48 8.69 19.11
N GLN A 64 -13.28 9.97 18.76
CA GLN A 64 -14.32 10.80 18.13
C GLN A 64 -14.25 10.71 16.60
N THR A 65 -15.06 9.83 16.00
CA THR A 65 -15.06 9.58 14.54
C THR A 65 -16.38 9.93 13.84
N ASP A 66 -17.36 10.45 14.58
CA ASP A 66 -18.73 10.66 14.06
C ASP A 66 -18.79 11.75 12.97
N SER A 67 -17.96 12.79 13.07
CA SER A 67 -17.89 13.85 12.06
C SER A 67 -16.99 13.52 10.87
N LEU A 68 -16.36 12.34 10.84
CA LEU A 68 -15.46 11.98 9.76
C LEU A 68 -16.23 11.76 8.47
N GLN A 69 -15.62 12.23 7.39
CA GLN A 69 -16.11 12.07 6.05
C GLN A 69 -14.96 11.60 5.16
N TYR A 70 -15.30 10.94 4.07
CA TYR A 70 -14.30 10.45 3.14
C TYR A 70 -14.81 10.39 1.70
N ALA A 71 -13.87 10.35 0.77
CA ALA A 71 -14.08 9.86 -0.58
C ALA A 71 -12.99 8.82 -0.86
N ARG A 72 -13.31 7.78 -1.65
CA ARG A 72 -12.35 6.74 -2.00
C ARG A 72 -12.41 6.35 -3.47
N ALA A 73 -11.29 5.81 -3.94
CA ALA A 73 -11.15 5.19 -5.24
C ALA A 73 -10.19 4.01 -5.14
N GLU A 74 -10.25 3.13 -6.13
CA GLU A 74 -9.42 1.93 -6.24
C GLU A 74 -8.62 2.01 -7.53
N ALA A 75 -7.35 1.61 -7.46
CA ALA A 75 -6.47 1.47 -8.62
C ALA A 75 -5.31 0.53 -8.31
N ASP A 76 -5.00 -0.35 -9.24
CA ASP A 76 -3.76 -1.14 -9.25
C ASP A 76 -2.54 -0.21 -9.42
N LEU A 77 -1.91 0.16 -8.31
CA LEU A 77 -0.77 1.07 -8.29
C LEU A 77 0.52 0.31 -8.55
N ASP A 78 0.68 -0.93 -8.07
CA ASP A 78 1.93 -1.67 -8.20
C ASP A 78 2.00 -2.67 -9.35
N GLY A 79 0.87 -2.97 -9.98
CA GLY A 79 0.76 -3.86 -11.13
C GLY A 79 0.59 -5.33 -10.78
N ASP A 80 0.26 -5.67 -9.52
CA ASP A 80 0.06 -7.07 -9.10
C ASP A 80 -1.34 -7.61 -9.43
N GLY A 81 -2.24 -6.76 -9.94
CA GLY A 81 -3.60 -7.12 -10.32
C GLY A 81 -4.62 -7.04 -9.17
N VAL A 82 -4.21 -6.60 -7.98
CA VAL A 82 -5.07 -6.25 -6.86
C VAL A 82 -5.05 -4.74 -6.67
N ASP A 83 -6.23 -4.10 -6.73
CA ASP A 83 -6.30 -2.65 -6.58
C ASP A 83 -5.89 -2.21 -5.16
N GLU A 84 -5.08 -1.16 -5.08
CA GLU A 84 -4.91 -0.38 -3.86
C GLU A 84 -6.06 0.62 -3.68
N VAL A 85 -6.37 0.91 -2.42
CA VAL A 85 -7.40 1.89 -2.06
C VAL A 85 -6.73 3.22 -1.74
N LEU A 86 -7.22 4.28 -2.37
CA LEU A 86 -6.95 5.65 -1.98
C LEU A 86 -8.18 6.19 -1.24
N ALA A 87 -8.00 6.66 -0.01
CA ALA A 87 -9.06 7.26 0.80
C ALA A 87 -8.66 8.69 1.19
N TYR A 88 -9.38 9.67 0.65
CA TYR A 88 -9.28 11.06 1.07
C TYR A 88 -10.18 11.26 2.29
N VAL A 89 -9.59 11.50 3.45
CA VAL A 89 -10.27 11.51 4.75
C VAL A 89 -10.26 12.92 5.30
N GLY A 90 -11.43 13.40 5.69
CA GLY A 90 -11.63 14.74 6.22
C GLY A 90 -12.88 14.81 7.09
N GLY A 91 -13.45 16.01 7.17
CA GLY A 91 -14.65 16.29 7.94
C GLY A 91 -14.66 17.73 8.45
N PRO A 92 -15.78 18.20 9.00
CA PRO A 92 -15.87 19.51 9.62
C PRO A 92 -14.74 19.69 10.64
N MET A 93 -14.00 20.81 10.55
CA MET A 93 -12.90 21.18 11.45
C MET A 93 -11.64 20.29 11.38
N MET A 94 -11.60 19.23 10.56
CA MET A 94 -10.43 18.37 10.39
C MET A 94 -9.46 18.89 9.32
N CYS A 95 -10.02 19.42 8.23
CA CYS A 95 -9.22 19.92 7.12
C CYS A 95 -8.84 21.39 7.34
N GLY A 96 -7.57 21.70 7.16
CA GLY A 96 -7.07 23.07 7.15
C GLY A 96 -7.16 23.70 5.77
N THR A 97 -6.63 24.92 5.62
CA THR A 97 -6.51 25.56 4.29
C THR A 97 -5.60 24.78 3.34
N GLY A 98 -4.70 23.96 3.87
CA GLY A 98 -3.83 23.06 3.11
C GLY A 98 -4.54 21.84 2.53
N GLY A 99 -5.78 21.56 2.94
CA GLY A 99 -6.54 20.37 2.55
C GLY A 99 -6.59 19.32 3.67
N CYS A 100 -6.91 18.08 3.30
CA CYS A 100 -7.10 16.96 4.21
C CYS A 100 -6.01 15.89 4.01
N ASN A 101 -6.19 14.73 4.65
CA ASN A 101 -5.29 13.59 4.48
C ASN A 101 -5.73 12.68 3.33
N LEU A 102 -4.77 12.13 2.60
CA LEU A 102 -4.96 11.04 1.67
C LEU A 102 -4.22 9.80 2.20
N VAL A 103 -4.97 8.77 2.55
CA VAL A 103 -4.45 7.47 2.98
C VAL A 103 -4.42 6.53 1.78
N VAL A 104 -3.35 5.75 1.66
CA VAL A 104 -3.20 4.72 0.61
C VAL A 104 -3.02 3.37 1.29
N LEU A 105 -3.86 2.40 0.91
CA LEU A 105 -3.94 1.09 1.54
C LEU A 105 -3.69 -0.01 0.51
N LYS A 106 -2.78 -0.93 0.84
CA LYS A 106 -2.57 -2.18 0.11
C LYS A 106 -3.23 -3.33 0.86
N ARG A 107 -3.92 -4.20 0.15
CA ARG A 107 -4.47 -5.43 0.72
C ARG A 107 -3.34 -6.31 1.26
N ASP A 108 -3.49 -6.83 2.48
CA ASP A 108 -2.52 -7.72 3.12
C ASP A 108 -3.27 -8.80 3.91
N GLY A 109 -3.42 -9.98 3.27
CA GLY A 109 -4.29 -11.05 3.77
C GLY A 109 -5.74 -10.58 3.92
N GLU A 110 -6.30 -10.73 5.11
CA GLU A 110 -7.65 -10.24 5.43
C GLU A 110 -7.70 -8.75 5.78
N GLY A 111 -6.55 -8.07 5.90
CA GLY A 111 -6.45 -6.69 6.32
C GLY A 111 -5.90 -5.74 5.26
N TYR A 112 -5.47 -4.58 5.74
CA TYR A 112 -4.76 -3.59 4.94
C TYR A 112 -3.44 -3.21 5.61
N ARG A 113 -2.41 -3.07 4.78
CA ARG A 113 -1.17 -2.38 5.11
C ARG A 113 -1.23 -0.97 4.54
N GLN A 114 -1.05 0.03 5.41
CA GLN A 114 -0.95 1.42 4.98
C GLN A 114 0.39 1.66 4.27
N VAL A 115 0.32 2.16 3.05
CA VAL A 115 1.47 2.49 2.18
C VAL A 115 1.52 3.97 1.82
N GLY A 116 0.65 4.79 2.40
CA GLY A 116 0.67 6.24 2.29
C GLY A 116 -0.25 6.89 3.31
N ASP A 117 0.17 8.03 3.82
CA ASP A 117 -0.64 8.97 4.60
C ASP A 117 -0.06 10.36 4.36
N LEU A 118 -0.63 11.00 3.34
CA LEU A 118 -0.21 12.28 2.82
C LEU A 118 -1.05 13.35 3.49
N SER A 119 -0.41 14.30 4.14
CA SER A 119 -1.06 15.52 4.63
C SER A 119 -1.14 16.58 3.52
N VAL A 120 -1.95 17.63 3.76
CA VAL A 120 -2.08 18.81 2.88
C VAL A 120 -2.42 18.48 1.43
N VAL A 121 -3.26 17.47 1.23
CA VAL A 121 -3.79 17.10 -0.08
C VAL A 121 -5.09 17.84 -0.33
N GLN A 122 -5.25 18.38 -1.53
CA GLN A 122 -6.49 18.91 -2.08
C GLN A 122 -7.04 17.95 -3.13
N LEU A 123 -8.35 18.02 -3.37
CA LEU A 123 -8.98 17.36 -4.51
C LEU A 123 -8.84 18.22 -5.78
N PRO A 124 -8.80 17.62 -6.98
CA PRO A 124 -8.84 16.17 -7.23
C PRO A 124 -7.50 15.47 -6.91
N VAL A 125 -7.59 14.14 -6.76
CA VAL A 125 -6.45 13.20 -6.69
C VAL A 125 -6.53 12.26 -7.88
N GLY A 126 -5.38 11.98 -8.49
CA GLY A 126 -5.26 11.06 -9.60
C GLY A 126 -3.96 10.28 -9.59
N VAL A 127 -3.71 9.59 -10.70
CA VAL A 127 -2.55 8.73 -10.89
C VAL A 127 -1.94 8.98 -12.26
N LEU A 128 -0.61 8.98 -12.31
CA LEU A 128 0.16 9.18 -13.52
C LEU A 128 0.46 7.85 -14.21
N SER A 129 0.84 7.92 -15.49
CA SER A 129 1.38 6.76 -16.22
C SER A 129 2.83 6.44 -15.82
N SER A 130 3.55 7.39 -15.22
CA SER A 130 4.89 7.19 -14.70
C SER A 130 4.88 6.28 -13.48
N LYS A 131 6.00 5.59 -13.27
CA LYS A 131 6.21 4.70 -12.13
C LYS A 131 7.54 4.98 -11.45
N THR A 132 7.57 4.84 -10.13
CA THR A 132 8.79 4.82 -9.32
C THR A 132 8.79 3.56 -8.46
N ASN A 133 9.91 2.83 -8.44
CA ASN A 133 10.04 1.58 -7.69
C ASN A 133 8.92 0.55 -7.99
N GLY A 134 8.45 0.51 -9.25
CA GLY A 134 7.40 -0.42 -9.71
C GLY A 134 5.95 0.09 -9.53
N TRP A 135 5.76 1.09 -8.68
CA TRP A 135 4.47 1.68 -8.34
C TRP A 135 4.15 2.90 -9.19
N LYS A 136 2.90 3.09 -9.61
CA LYS A 136 2.43 4.31 -10.29
C LYS A 136 2.59 5.51 -9.40
N ASP A 137 3.07 6.62 -9.95
CA ASP A 137 3.19 7.85 -9.18
C ASP A 137 1.80 8.48 -8.98
N LEU A 138 1.54 8.98 -7.78
CA LEU A 138 0.30 9.74 -7.52
C LEU A 138 0.43 11.15 -8.08
N ALA A 139 -0.68 11.71 -8.54
CA ALA A 139 -0.80 13.14 -8.78
C ALA A 139 -1.79 13.72 -7.77
N VAL A 140 -1.34 14.64 -6.94
CA VAL A 140 -2.18 15.25 -5.90
C VAL A 140 -2.21 16.76 -6.07
N SER A 141 -3.40 17.34 -5.91
CA SER A 141 -3.52 18.80 -5.87
C SER A 141 -3.04 19.30 -4.51
N VAL A 142 -2.34 20.44 -4.49
CA VAL A 142 -1.90 21.12 -3.26
C VAL A 142 -2.21 22.60 -3.38
N SER A 143 -2.63 23.25 -2.29
CA SER A 143 -2.84 24.70 -2.23
C SER A 143 -2.94 25.15 -0.76
N GLY A 144 -3.07 26.46 -0.51
CA GLY A 144 -3.26 26.98 0.83
C GLY A 144 -1.99 27.01 1.67
N GLY A 145 -2.10 27.32 2.96
CA GLY A 145 -0.94 27.44 3.87
C GLY A 145 0.11 28.48 3.44
N GLY A 146 -0.25 29.44 2.58
CA GLY A 146 0.66 30.45 2.02
C GLY A 146 1.39 30.03 0.75
N ARG A 147 1.10 28.84 0.19
CA ARG A 147 1.68 28.34 -1.07
C ARG A 147 0.72 28.55 -2.26
N PRO A 148 1.23 28.87 -3.46
CA PRO A 148 0.45 28.81 -4.70
C PRO A 148 -0.09 27.39 -4.97
N GLY A 149 -1.29 27.31 -5.53
CA GLY A 149 -1.86 26.03 -5.94
C GLY A 149 -1.05 25.35 -7.03
N GLY A 150 -1.07 24.02 -7.06
CA GLY A 150 -0.42 23.23 -8.11
C GLY A 150 -0.72 21.74 -7.97
N ILE A 151 -0.25 20.95 -8.94
CA ILE A 151 -0.34 19.49 -8.92
C ILE A 151 1.06 18.94 -8.70
N MET A 152 1.17 18.02 -7.75
CA MET A 152 2.44 17.42 -7.34
C MET A 152 2.40 15.93 -7.66
N ARG A 153 3.41 15.48 -8.41
CA ARG A 153 3.76 14.07 -8.54
C ARG A 153 4.36 13.60 -7.24
N VAL A 154 3.82 12.52 -6.67
CA VAL A 154 4.32 11.89 -5.45
C VAL A 154 4.83 10.49 -5.79
N PRO A 155 6.15 10.29 -5.87
CA PRO A 155 6.72 8.98 -6.17
C PRO A 155 6.67 8.04 -4.96
N PHE A 156 6.58 6.74 -5.24
CA PHE A 156 6.72 5.69 -4.22
C PHE A 156 8.19 5.43 -3.91
N ASP A 157 8.58 5.45 -2.63
CA ASP A 157 10.00 5.32 -2.22
C ASP A 157 10.50 3.87 -2.13
N GLY A 158 9.64 2.89 -2.45
CA GLY A 158 9.89 1.46 -2.27
C GLY A 158 9.24 0.87 -1.02
N LYS A 159 8.70 1.72 -0.13
CA LYS A 159 7.95 1.33 1.07
C LYS A 159 6.62 2.08 1.19
N ALA A 160 6.62 3.38 0.93
CA ALA A 160 5.45 4.25 1.04
C ALA A 160 5.53 5.46 0.09
N TYR A 161 4.38 6.11 -0.11
CA TYR A 161 4.33 7.46 -0.68
C TYR A 161 4.75 8.50 0.35
N ALA A 162 5.41 9.57 -0.10
CA ALA A 162 5.92 10.63 0.77
C ALA A 162 4.79 11.37 1.52
N ARG A 163 4.92 11.54 2.84
CA ARG A 163 3.87 12.11 3.72
C ARG A 163 3.47 13.56 3.46
N ASN A 164 4.30 14.34 2.79
CA ASN A 164 4.02 15.73 2.49
C ASN A 164 4.33 16.02 1.01
N PRO A 165 3.30 16.23 0.16
CA PRO A 165 3.47 16.44 -1.27
C PRO A 165 4.03 17.82 -1.63
N THR A 166 4.31 18.70 -0.66
CA THR A 166 4.85 20.05 -0.90
C THR A 166 6.38 20.14 -0.76
N VAL A 167 7.04 19.03 -0.43
CA VAL A 167 8.49 18.89 -0.27
C VAL A 167 9.02 17.71 -1.08
N SER A 168 10.34 17.66 -1.28
CA SER A 168 11.02 16.53 -1.92
C SER A 168 10.65 15.20 -1.23
N PRO A 169 10.41 14.11 -1.98
CA PRO A 169 10.66 13.91 -3.41
C PRO A 169 9.49 14.30 -4.33
N ALA A 170 8.47 15.00 -3.83
CA ALA A 170 7.36 15.41 -4.69
C ALA A 170 7.79 16.54 -5.65
N GLU A 171 7.31 16.48 -6.88
CA GLU A 171 7.71 17.38 -7.97
C GLU A 171 6.48 17.96 -8.67
N PRO A 172 6.49 19.23 -9.11
CA PRO A 172 5.38 19.79 -9.86
C PRO A 172 5.13 19.04 -11.18
N VAL A 173 3.85 18.88 -11.55
CA VAL A 173 3.42 18.35 -12.85
C VAL A 173 2.23 19.15 -13.39
N ASP A 174 2.00 19.07 -14.70
CA ASP A 174 0.99 19.89 -15.37
C ASP A 174 -0.43 19.29 -15.34
N SER A 175 -0.59 18.04 -14.90
CA SER A 175 -1.88 17.31 -14.98
C SER A 175 -2.05 16.31 -13.85
N ILE A 176 -3.30 16.04 -13.48
CA ILE A 176 -3.71 15.01 -12.51
C ILE A 176 -3.63 13.58 -13.08
N GLY A 177 -3.34 13.44 -14.38
CA GLY A 177 -3.36 12.15 -15.07
C GLY A 177 -4.77 11.55 -15.11
N LYS A 178 -4.91 10.27 -14.76
CA LYS A 178 -6.21 9.65 -14.57
C LYS A 178 -6.76 10.09 -13.21
N GLU A 179 -7.82 10.89 -13.22
CA GLU A 179 -8.53 11.26 -12.00
C GLU A 179 -9.11 10.01 -11.32
N LEU A 180 -8.89 9.90 -10.01
CA LEU A 180 -9.40 8.81 -9.17
C LEU A 180 -10.45 9.34 -8.18
N ILE A 181 -10.15 10.44 -7.48
CA ILE A 181 -11.06 11.09 -6.54
C ILE A 181 -11.31 12.51 -7.02
N ALA A 182 -12.54 12.76 -7.47
CA ALA A 182 -12.98 14.07 -7.93
C ALA A 182 -13.19 15.05 -6.75
N ASP A 183 -13.11 16.35 -7.01
CA ASP A 183 -13.51 17.39 -6.07
C ASP A 183 -15.05 17.45 -5.94
N LYS A 184 -15.56 16.65 -5.01
CA LYS A 184 -17.00 16.49 -4.72
C LYS A 184 -17.20 16.38 -3.20
N PRO A 185 -18.42 16.65 -2.71
CA PRO A 185 -18.74 16.47 -1.30
C PRO A 185 -18.38 15.07 -0.80
N LEU A 186 -17.73 15.01 0.36
CA LEU A 186 -17.34 13.78 1.02
C LEU A 186 -18.57 13.07 1.63
N LYS A 187 -18.49 11.75 1.71
CA LYS A 187 -19.53 10.92 2.34
C LYS A 187 -19.23 10.78 3.83
N PRO A 188 -20.23 10.82 4.72
CA PRO A 188 -20.03 10.45 6.12
C PRO A 188 -19.40 9.06 6.22
N LEU A 189 -18.41 8.91 7.11
CA LEU A 189 -17.79 7.62 7.41
C LEU A 189 -18.78 6.72 8.16
N LYS A 190 -19.43 7.29 9.18
CA LYS A 190 -20.54 6.66 9.91
C LYS A 190 -21.88 7.16 9.38
N PRO A 191 -22.79 6.27 8.94
CA PRO A 191 -24.14 6.67 8.57
C PRO A 191 -24.92 7.23 9.77
N GLY A 192 -25.54 8.40 9.60
CA GLY A 192 -26.45 8.98 10.59
C GLY A 192 -25.80 9.79 11.73
N ALA A 193 -24.51 10.08 11.60
CA ALA A 193 -23.82 11.08 12.43
C ALA A 193 -24.08 12.52 11.96
#